data_AF-A0A972HA59-F1
#
_entry.id   AF-A0A972HA59-F1
#
_cell.length_a   1.000
_cell.length_b   1.000
_cell.length_c   1.000
_cell.angle_alpha   90.00
_cell.angle_beta   90.00
_cell.angle_gamma   90.00
#
_symmetry.space_group_name_H-M   'P 1'
#
loop_
_entity.id
_entity.type
_entity.pdbx_description
1 polymer ?
#
loop_
_entity_poly.entity_id
_entity_poly.type
_entity_poly.pdbx_seq_one_letter_code
_entity_poly.pdbx_strand_id
1 'polypeptide(L)'
;MTTKDTPTNTRTVVTDPNVALRIRRASQDTGTVLWRDMIRTARQPEMLVFAVVMGVFFLLLFNYVFGGAIAAGAGFDYLQYLLPGVLVITALQGAQQTSMGLAADFTEGVNDRFRSLPMSQSAVIAGRTIADALRNIAGLVLVALVGILMGFRFASFGGAVVAIALATGIGYGFSWLGAVIAAKVRQPDMVGMLSMFWLFPLMLASTAFAPVETMPGWLQPFVTYQPISVASDAVRGLVNGVPVGDRITWTLAWIVGLLVVSAPMSVRLYRKVG
;
A
#
# COMPACT_ATOMS: atom_id res chain seq x y z
N MET A 1 -18.67 6.58 -75.17
CA MET A 1 -17.45 7.05 -74.48
C MET A 1 -17.81 7.30 -73.03
N THR A 2 -17.02 6.71 -72.15
CA THR A 2 -17.27 6.34 -70.75
C THR A 2 -17.44 7.52 -69.78
N THR A 3 -18.56 7.52 -69.06
CA THR A 3 -18.79 8.24 -67.79
C THR A 3 -17.95 7.58 -66.69
N LYS A 4 -17.16 8.37 -65.96
CA LYS A 4 -16.27 7.89 -64.91
C LYS A 4 -16.92 8.19 -63.55
N ASP A 5 -17.55 7.18 -62.96
CA ASP A 5 -18.09 7.24 -61.61
C ASP A 5 -16.96 7.43 -60.58
N THR A 6 -17.10 8.46 -59.76
CA THR A 6 -16.21 8.73 -58.62
C THR A 6 -16.83 8.06 -57.39
N PRO A 7 -16.16 7.10 -56.71
CA PRO A 7 -16.73 6.51 -55.51
C PRO A 7 -16.59 7.49 -54.34
N THR A 8 -17.72 8.05 -53.92
CA THR A 8 -17.89 8.80 -52.67
C THR A 8 -17.62 7.85 -51.49
N ASN A 9 -16.44 7.95 -50.90
CA ASN A 9 -16.07 7.18 -49.71
C ASN A 9 -16.72 7.82 -48.47
N THR A 10 -17.96 7.42 -48.20
CA THR A 10 -18.66 7.74 -46.96
C THR A 10 -17.98 6.98 -45.81
N ARG A 11 -17.01 7.62 -45.15
CA ARG A 11 -16.52 7.15 -43.84
C ARG A 11 -17.67 7.21 -42.86
N THR A 12 -18.35 6.08 -42.66
CA THR A 12 -19.26 5.88 -41.53
C THR A 12 -18.43 6.01 -40.26
N VAL A 13 -18.59 7.13 -39.55
CA VAL A 13 -18.17 7.25 -38.17
C VAL A 13 -19.04 6.26 -37.38
N VAL A 14 -18.50 5.07 -37.14
CA VAL A 14 -19.12 4.09 -36.25
C VAL A 14 -19.09 4.68 -34.85
N THR A 15 -20.17 5.35 -34.45
CA THR A 15 -20.44 5.72 -33.07
C THR A 15 -20.70 4.44 -32.30
N ASP A 16 -19.66 3.94 -31.63
CA ASP A 16 -19.64 2.64 -30.96
C ASP A 16 -20.59 2.66 -29.72
N PRO A 17 -21.76 2.01 -29.77
CA PRO A 17 -22.86 2.31 -28.87
C PRO A 17 -22.87 1.40 -27.64
N ASN A 18 -21.74 1.21 -26.93
CA ASN A 18 -21.70 0.17 -25.89
C ASN A 18 -20.68 0.37 -24.76
N VAL A 19 -20.77 1.52 -24.08
CA VAL A 19 -20.07 1.80 -22.81
C VAL A 19 -20.37 0.75 -21.73
N ALA A 20 -21.62 0.27 -21.65
CA ALA A 20 -22.03 -0.75 -20.70
C ALA A 20 -21.35 -2.12 -20.92
N LEU A 21 -21.12 -2.51 -22.17
CA LEU A 21 -20.37 -3.75 -22.50
C LEU A 21 -18.87 -3.58 -22.24
N ARG A 22 -18.30 -2.38 -22.40
CA ARG A 22 -16.92 -2.09 -21.98
C ARG A 22 -16.75 -2.14 -20.47
N ILE A 23 -17.70 -1.60 -19.70
CA ILE A 23 -17.72 -1.68 -18.22
C ILE A 23 -17.88 -3.15 -17.77
N ARG A 24 -18.80 -3.90 -18.39
CA ARG A 24 -19.03 -5.31 -18.03
C ARG A 24 -17.85 -6.22 -18.36
N ARG A 25 -17.19 -6.01 -19.50
CA ARG A 25 -15.93 -6.68 -19.85
C ARG A 25 -14.79 -6.24 -18.92
N ALA A 26 -14.66 -4.94 -18.62
CA ALA A 26 -13.68 -4.46 -17.65
C ALA A 26 -13.88 -5.08 -16.26
N SER A 27 -15.11 -5.28 -15.80
CA SER A 27 -15.40 -5.96 -14.53
C SER A 27 -15.09 -7.46 -14.57
N GLN A 28 -15.38 -8.14 -15.69
CA GLN A 28 -15.03 -9.57 -15.88
C GLN A 28 -13.52 -9.78 -16.02
N ASP A 29 -12.83 -8.87 -16.71
CA ASP A 29 -11.38 -8.86 -16.85
C ASP A 29 -10.71 -8.52 -15.52
N THR A 30 -11.28 -7.60 -14.74
CA THR A 30 -10.85 -7.31 -13.35
C THR A 30 -10.99 -8.53 -12.46
N GLY A 31 -12.12 -9.26 -12.54
CA GLY A 31 -12.32 -10.50 -11.79
C GLY A 31 -11.35 -11.61 -12.19
N THR A 32 -11.03 -11.74 -13.48
CA THR A 32 -10.07 -12.73 -13.97
C THR A 32 -8.64 -12.39 -13.55
N VAL A 33 -8.26 -11.10 -13.56
CA VAL A 33 -6.96 -10.63 -13.07
C VAL A 33 -6.87 -10.77 -11.55
N LEU A 34 -7.93 -10.47 -10.80
CA LEU A 34 -8.04 -10.68 -9.35
C LEU A 34 -7.84 -12.16 -8.99
N TRP A 35 -8.54 -13.06 -9.69
CA TRP A 35 -8.39 -14.50 -9.51
C TRP A 35 -6.97 -14.97 -9.81
N ARG A 36 -6.37 -14.47 -10.90
CA ARG A 36 -5.00 -14.79 -11.30
C ARG A 36 -3.99 -14.30 -10.27
N ASP A 37 -4.15 -13.10 -9.72
CA ASP A 37 -3.22 -12.54 -8.74
C ASP A 37 -3.42 -13.10 -7.33
N MET A 38 -4.65 -13.52 -6.96
CA MET A 38 -4.89 -14.37 -5.80
C MET A 38 -4.18 -15.71 -5.94
N ILE A 39 -4.22 -16.35 -7.12
CA ILE A 39 -3.44 -17.57 -7.40
C ILE A 39 -1.94 -17.29 -7.36
N ARG A 40 -1.46 -16.15 -7.87
CA ARG A 40 -0.04 -15.77 -7.82
C ARG A 40 0.43 -15.52 -6.39
N THR A 41 -0.39 -14.86 -5.57
CA THR A 41 -0.15 -14.66 -4.14
C THR A 41 -0.14 -16.00 -3.40
N ALA A 42 -1.08 -16.90 -3.72
CA ALA A 42 -1.10 -18.27 -3.20
C ALA A 42 0.13 -19.10 -3.63
N ARG A 43 0.74 -18.77 -4.77
CA ARG A 43 1.97 -19.40 -5.29
C ARG A 43 3.27 -18.77 -4.76
N GLN A 44 3.22 -17.56 -4.20
CA GLN A 44 4.36 -16.90 -3.54
C GLN A 44 4.00 -16.54 -2.08
N PRO A 45 3.66 -17.55 -1.24
CA PRO A 45 3.25 -17.31 0.14
C PRO A 45 4.40 -16.68 0.95
N GLU A 46 5.64 -16.98 0.60
CA GLU A 46 6.84 -16.58 1.34
C GLU A 46 6.90 -15.07 1.62
N MET A 47 6.62 -14.24 0.63
CA MET A 47 6.72 -12.79 0.81
C MET A 47 5.57 -12.20 1.64
N LEU A 48 4.39 -12.83 1.65
CA LEU A 48 3.26 -12.44 2.50
C LEU A 48 3.49 -12.93 3.93
N VAL A 49 3.92 -14.18 4.07
CA VAL A 49 4.33 -14.79 5.33
C VAL A 49 5.43 -13.95 5.98
N PHE A 50 6.45 -13.53 5.24
CA PHE A 50 7.53 -12.68 5.78
C PHE A 50 7.01 -11.36 6.36
N ALA A 51 6.12 -10.65 5.64
CA ALA A 51 5.56 -9.38 6.11
C ALA A 51 4.72 -9.57 7.39
N VAL A 52 3.91 -10.62 7.43
CA VAL A 52 3.10 -10.97 8.60
C VAL A 52 3.97 -11.41 9.77
N VAL A 53 4.94 -12.31 9.53
CA VAL A 53 5.87 -12.79 10.56
C VAL A 53 6.67 -11.65 11.14
N MET A 54 7.17 -10.70 10.33
CA MET A 54 7.85 -9.51 10.83
C MET A 54 6.92 -8.62 11.65
N GLY A 55 5.69 -8.36 11.19
CA GLY A 55 4.71 -7.59 11.96
C GLY A 55 4.39 -8.25 13.31
N VAL A 56 4.14 -9.55 13.31
CA VAL A 56 3.90 -10.36 14.51
C VAL A 56 5.12 -10.41 15.42
N PHE A 57 6.33 -10.54 14.85
CA PHE A 57 7.57 -10.50 15.60
C PHE A 57 7.73 -9.18 16.35
N PHE A 58 7.52 -8.04 15.69
CA PHE A 58 7.53 -6.74 16.34
C PHE A 58 6.47 -6.64 17.43
N LEU A 59 5.27 -7.16 17.17
CA LEU A 59 4.19 -7.15 18.13
C LEU A 59 4.54 -7.98 19.38
N LEU A 60 5.06 -9.19 19.21
CA LEU A 60 5.50 -10.05 20.31
C LEU A 60 6.69 -9.46 21.06
N LEU A 61 7.71 -9.00 20.34
CA LEU A 61 8.91 -8.38 20.91
C LEU A 61 8.53 -7.17 21.76
N PHE A 62 7.81 -6.21 21.18
CA PHE A 62 7.45 -5.00 21.91
C PHE A 62 6.45 -5.28 23.03
N ASN A 63 5.44 -6.14 22.82
CA ASN A 63 4.46 -6.41 23.87
C ASN A 63 5.04 -7.20 25.06
N TYR A 64 5.81 -8.26 24.80
CA TYR A 64 6.30 -9.14 25.88
C TYR A 64 7.68 -8.75 26.42
N VAL A 65 8.59 -8.26 25.58
CA VAL A 65 9.94 -7.89 26.03
C VAL A 65 9.97 -6.45 26.56
N PHE A 66 9.35 -5.52 25.83
CA PHE A 66 9.34 -4.11 26.21
C PHE A 66 8.09 -3.68 26.98
N GLY A 67 6.97 -4.38 26.82
CA GLY A 67 5.70 -3.98 27.42
C GLY A 67 5.73 -3.99 28.95
N GLY A 68 6.50 -4.89 29.58
CA GLY A 68 6.70 -4.85 31.03
C GLY A 68 7.39 -3.58 31.52
N ALA A 69 8.36 -3.06 30.76
CA ALA A 69 9.07 -1.81 31.09
C ALA A 69 8.27 -0.56 30.70
N ILE A 70 7.55 -0.60 29.57
CA ILE A 70 6.81 0.54 29.03
C ILE A 70 5.44 0.70 29.72
N ALA A 71 4.71 -0.39 29.95
CA ALA A 71 3.40 -0.35 30.61
C ALA A 71 3.52 0.02 32.10
N ALA A 72 4.60 -0.40 32.77
CA ALA A 72 4.89 0.00 34.14
C ALA A 72 5.08 1.53 34.30
N GLY A 73 5.52 2.23 33.24
CA GLY A 73 5.65 3.68 33.22
C GLY A 73 4.40 4.45 32.82
N ALA A 74 3.42 3.79 32.17
CA ALA A 74 2.34 4.51 31.46
C ALA A 74 0.90 4.12 31.84
N GLY A 75 0.69 3.02 32.57
CA GLY A 75 -0.62 2.68 33.15
C GLY A 75 -1.73 2.35 32.15
N PHE A 76 -1.39 2.07 30.89
CA PHE A 76 -2.34 1.66 29.84
C PHE A 76 -2.01 0.28 29.27
N ASP A 77 -3.00 -0.36 28.65
CA ASP A 77 -2.79 -1.62 27.92
C ASP A 77 -1.92 -1.38 26.68
N TYR A 78 -0.66 -1.78 26.76
CA TYR A 78 0.32 -1.55 25.70
C TYR A 78 -0.04 -2.27 24.40
N LEU A 79 -0.76 -3.40 24.46
CA LEU A 79 -1.23 -4.10 23.25
C LEU A 79 -2.22 -3.23 22.47
N GLN A 80 -3.11 -2.51 23.18
CA GLN A 80 -4.08 -1.56 22.60
C GLN A 80 -3.40 -0.34 21.94
N TYR A 81 -2.21 0.00 22.41
CA TYR A 81 -1.40 1.07 21.83
C TYR A 81 -0.60 0.62 20.60
N LEU A 82 -0.02 -0.58 20.68
CA LEU A 82 0.98 -1.10 19.75
C LEU A 82 0.37 -1.66 18.46
N LEU A 83 -0.69 -2.48 18.55
CA LEU A 83 -1.26 -3.16 17.37
C LEU A 83 -1.59 -2.18 16.21
N PRO A 84 -2.24 -1.02 16.45
CA PRO A 84 -2.51 -0.05 15.38
C PRO A 84 -1.26 0.44 14.66
N GLY A 85 -0.17 0.67 15.41
CA GLY A 85 1.12 1.03 14.84
C GLY A 85 1.69 -0.10 13.97
N VAL A 86 1.65 -1.32 14.47
CA VAL A 86 2.11 -2.52 13.74
C VAL A 86 1.30 -2.78 12.46
N LEU A 87 -0.01 -2.50 12.45
CA LEU A 87 -0.82 -2.57 11.24
C LEU A 87 -0.30 -1.60 10.17
N VAL A 88 -0.04 -0.35 10.53
CA VAL A 88 0.53 0.63 9.59
C VAL A 88 1.89 0.16 9.07
N ILE A 89 2.78 -0.29 9.95
CA ILE A 89 4.10 -0.82 9.57
C ILE A 89 3.98 -2.00 8.59
N THR A 90 3.07 -2.93 8.87
CA THR A 90 2.80 -4.09 8.00
C THR A 90 2.38 -3.62 6.60
N ALA A 91 1.56 -2.56 6.51
CA ALA A 91 1.19 -1.99 5.23
C ALA A 91 2.36 -1.35 4.48
N LEU A 92 3.27 -0.67 5.17
CA LEU A 92 4.48 -0.12 4.56
C LEU A 92 5.43 -1.24 4.07
N GLN A 93 5.56 -2.33 4.82
CA GLN A 93 6.34 -3.48 4.36
C GLN A 93 5.73 -4.13 3.11
N GLY A 94 4.40 -4.25 3.05
CA GLY A 94 3.71 -4.68 1.83
C GLY A 94 4.07 -3.80 0.63
N ALA A 95 4.07 -2.48 0.81
CA ALA A 95 4.45 -1.51 -0.21
C ALA A 95 5.91 -1.63 -0.68
N GLN A 96 6.84 -1.93 0.24
CA GLN A 96 8.23 -2.21 -0.07
C GLN A 96 8.36 -3.47 -0.94
N GLN A 97 7.66 -4.55 -0.60
CA GLN A 97 7.67 -5.79 -1.38
C GLN A 97 7.13 -5.59 -2.80
N THR A 98 6.06 -4.80 -2.96
CA THR A 98 5.55 -4.40 -4.28
C THR A 98 6.59 -3.64 -5.09
N SER A 99 7.38 -2.77 -4.45
CA SER A 99 8.42 -1.97 -5.11
C SER A 99 9.62 -2.81 -5.54
N MET A 100 10.01 -3.79 -4.72
CA MET A 100 11.05 -4.76 -5.09
C MET A 100 10.59 -5.67 -6.23
N GLY A 101 9.35 -6.18 -6.16
CA GLY A 101 8.75 -6.95 -7.25
C GLY A 101 8.67 -6.15 -8.55
N LEU A 102 8.36 -4.85 -8.46
CA LEU A 102 8.40 -3.96 -9.62
C LEU A 102 9.79 -3.85 -10.24
N ALA A 103 10.82 -3.70 -9.41
CA ALA A 103 12.20 -3.63 -9.88
C ALA A 103 12.62 -4.93 -10.56
N ALA A 104 12.12 -6.08 -10.09
CA ALA A 104 12.36 -7.38 -10.72
C ALA A 104 11.71 -7.43 -12.10
N ASP A 105 10.45 -7.00 -12.22
CA ASP A 105 9.75 -6.90 -13.51
C ASP A 105 10.53 -6.05 -14.53
N PHE A 106 11.18 -4.97 -14.08
CA PHE A 106 12.05 -4.14 -14.93
C PHE A 106 13.37 -4.83 -15.31
N THR A 107 13.96 -5.57 -14.38
CA THR A 107 15.24 -6.28 -14.60
C THR A 107 15.06 -7.41 -15.61
N GLU A 108 13.94 -8.14 -15.52
CA GLU A 108 13.61 -9.27 -16.38
C GLU A 108 13.09 -8.87 -17.78
N GLY A 109 13.01 -7.57 -18.08
CA GLY A 109 12.57 -7.07 -19.40
C GLY A 109 11.09 -7.36 -19.72
N VAL A 110 10.27 -7.66 -18.70
CA VAL A 110 8.86 -8.02 -18.88
C VAL A 110 8.07 -6.85 -19.51
N ASN A 111 8.53 -5.62 -19.30
CA ASN A 111 7.91 -4.42 -19.87
C ASN A 111 7.97 -4.36 -21.40
N ASP A 112 9.00 -4.95 -22.04
CA ASP A 112 9.10 -5.03 -23.51
C ASP A 112 8.14 -6.08 -24.10
N ARG A 113 7.84 -7.15 -23.36
CA ARG A 113 6.82 -8.15 -23.72
C ARG A 113 5.39 -7.65 -23.55
N PHE A 114 5.12 -6.78 -22.58
CA PHE A 114 3.80 -6.15 -22.45
C PHE A 114 3.51 -5.12 -23.55
N ARG A 115 4.56 -4.53 -24.15
CA ARG A 115 4.44 -3.61 -25.30
C ARG A 115 4.14 -4.31 -26.63
N SER A 116 4.50 -5.59 -26.79
CA SER A 116 4.17 -6.37 -27.98
C SER A 116 2.78 -7.01 -27.94
N LEU A 117 2.13 -7.00 -26.76
CA LEU A 117 0.74 -7.41 -26.58
C LEU A 117 -0.18 -6.18 -26.72
N PRO A 118 -1.31 -6.27 -27.46
CA PRO A 118 -2.27 -5.19 -27.61
C PRO A 118 -3.14 -5.07 -26.34
N MET A 119 -2.53 -4.78 -25.19
CA MET A 119 -3.21 -4.56 -23.92
C MET A 119 -3.15 -3.08 -23.53
N SER A 120 -4.27 -2.51 -23.06
CA SER A 120 -4.29 -1.12 -22.62
C SER A 120 -3.48 -0.97 -21.33
N GLN A 121 -2.56 -0.01 -21.30
CA GLN A 121 -1.73 0.34 -20.13
C GLN A 121 -2.56 0.56 -18.85
N SER A 122 -3.82 1.00 -18.99
CA SER A 122 -4.77 1.17 -17.88
C SER A 122 -5.20 -0.14 -17.22
N ALA A 123 -5.34 -1.23 -17.96
CA ALA A 123 -5.77 -2.52 -17.42
C ALA A 123 -4.67 -3.19 -16.58
N VAL A 124 -3.40 -3.03 -16.99
CA VAL A 124 -2.23 -3.55 -16.25
C VAL A 124 -2.05 -2.80 -14.93
N ILE A 125 -2.18 -1.46 -14.94
CA ILE A 125 -2.09 -0.65 -13.72
C ILE A 125 -3.23 -0.99 -12.77
N ALA A 126 -4.47 -1.04 -13.25
CA ALA A 126 -5.64 -1.38 -12.42
C ALA A 126 -5.50 -2.77 -11.77
N GLY A 127 -5.12 -3.78 -12.56
CA GLY A 127 -4.91 -5.14 -12.08
C GLY A 127 -3.86 -5.24 -10.97
N ARG A 128 -2.73 -4.55 -11.15
CA ARG A 128 -1.65 -4.49 -10.15
C ARG A 128 -2.12 -3.80 -8.86
N THR A 129 -2.78 -2.65 -8.98
CA THR A 129 -3.22 -1.88 -7.81
C THR A 129 -4.24 -2.63 -6.96
N ILE A 130 -5.15 -3.39 -7.58
CA ILE A 130 -6.13 -4.21 -6.89
C ILE A 130 -5.44 -5.39 -6.18
N ALA A 131 -4.49 -6.03 -6.85
CA ALA A 131 -3.72 -7.11 -6.27
C ALA A 131 -2.88 -6.68 -5.06
N ASP A 132 -2.17 -5.56 -5.18
CA ASP A 132 -1.38 -4.98 -4.09
C ASP A 132 -2.28 -4.62 -2.90
N ALA A 133 -3.44 -4.00 -3.16
CA ALA A 133 -4.40 -3.68 -2.10
C ALA A 133 -4.93 -4.94 -1.41
N LEU A 134 -5.32 -5.98 -2.16
CA LEU A 134 -5.85 -7.22 -1.59
C LEU A 134 -4.79 -7.95 -0.77
N ARG A 135 -3.56 -8.02 -1.27
CA ARG A 135 -2.43 -8.63 -0.56
C ARG A 135 -2.12 -7.90 0.73
N ASN A 136 -2.16 -6.56 0.69
CA ASN A 136 -1.95 -5.73 1.86
C ASN A 136 -3.06 -5.96 2.90
N ILE A 137 -4.33 -5.93 2.48
CA ILE A 137 -5.48 -6.23 3.33
C ILE A 137 -5.34 -7.62 3.97
N ALA A 138 -4.96 -8.64 3.20
CA ALA A 138 -4.77 -9.99 3.74
C ALA A 138 -3.70 -10.03 4.84
N GLY A 139 -2.56 -9.36 4.63
CA GLY A 139 -1.51 -9.23 5.64
C GLY A 139 -1.98 -8.50 6.90
N LEU A 140 -2.71 -7.40 6.74
CA LEU A 140 -3.30 -6.64 7.86
C LEU A 140 -4.30 -7.45 8.65
N VAL A 141 -5.17 -8.21 7.98
CA VAL A 141 -6.14 -9.09 8.64
C VAL A 141 -5.43 -10.19 9.42
N LEU A 142 -4.40 -10.81 8.87
CA LEU A 142 -3.63 -11.83 9.58
C LEU A 142 -2.96 -11.28 10.84
N VAL A 143 -2.32 -10.11 10.75
CA VAL A 143 -1.72 -9.44 11.91
C VAL A 143 -2.79 -9.05 12.94
N ALA A 144 -3.93 -8.53 12.49
CA ALA A 144 -5.06 -8.19 13.37
C ALA A 144 -5.60 -9.43 14.10
N LEU A 145 -5.74 -10.57 13.42
CA LEU A 145 -6.16 -11.83 14.03
C LEU A 145 -5.19 -12.28 15.13
N VAL A 146 -3.88 -12.18 14.88
CA VAL A 146 -2.87 -12.47 15.91
C VAL A 146 -2.99 -11.51 17.08
N GLY A 147 -3.22 -10.22 16.82
CA GLY A 147 -3.51 -9.24 17.88
C GLY A 147 -4.72 -9.63 18.73
N ILE A 148 -5.83 -10.07 18.10
CA ILE A 148 -7.03 -10.54 18.81
C ILE A 148 -6.71 -11.76 19.68
N LEU A 149 -5.95 -12.73 19.14
CA LEU A 149 -5.51 -13.91 19.88
C LEU A 149 -4.65 -13.56 21.11
N MET A 150 -3.88 -12.47 21.02
CA MET A 150 -3.09 -11.95 22.13
C MET A 150 -3.90 -11.15 23.15
N GLY A 151 -5.20 -10.96 22.92
CA GLY A 151 -6.11 -10.26 23.83
C GLY A 151 -6.52 -8.87 23.38
N PHE A 152 -6.15 -8.44 22.16
CA PHE A 152 -6.58 -7.15 21.62
C PHE A 152 -8.09 -7.12 21.40
N ARG A 153 -8.74 -6.01 21.79
CA ARG A 153 -10.18 -5.82 21.66
C ARG A 153 -10.46 -4.57 20.83
N PHE A 154 -11.07 -4.78 19.66
CA PHE A 154 -11.58 -3.68 18.83
C PHE A 154 -12.81 -3.06 19.50
N ALA A 155 -12.85 -1.72 19.56
CA ALA A 155 -14.01 -1.00 20.10
C ALA A 155 -15.24 -1.13 19.20
N SER A 156 -15.04 -1.20 17.88
CA SER A 156 -16.12 -1.44 16.91
C SER A 156 -15.61 -2.13 15.65
N PHE A 157 -16.48 -2.94 15.02
CA PHE A 157 -16.17 -3.54 13.72
C PHE A 157 -16.00 -2.47 12.63
N GLY A 158 -16.82 -1.42 12.64
CA GLY A 158 -16.70 -0.30 11.72
C GLY A 158 -15.35 0.40 11.83
N GLY A 159 -14.89 0.67 13.06
CA GLY A 159 -13.57 1.23 13.33
C GLY A 159 -12.43 0.34 12.81
N ALA A 160 -12.54 -0.98 12.97
CA ALA A 160 -11.58 -1.94 12.42
C ALA A 160 -11.49 -1.88 10.89
N VAL A 161 -12.64 -1.85 10.20
CA VAL A 161 -12.68 -1.78 8.73
C VAL A 161 -12.08 -0.47 8.21
N VAL A 162 -12.45 0.66 8.81
CA VAL A 162 -11.90 1.97 8.41
C VAL A 162 -10.40 2.05 8.71
N ALA A 163 -9.96 1.49 9.83
CA ALA A 163 -8.55 1.42 10.19
C ALA A 163 -7.72 0.61 9.19
N ILE A 164 -8.21 -0.57 8.76
CA ILE A 164 -7.57 -1.39 7.73
C ILE A 164 -7.55 -0.65 6.39
N ALA A 165 -8.64 0.02 6.02
CA ALA A 165 -8.70 0.81 4.79
C ALA A 165 -7.69 1.96 4.81
N LEU A 166 -7.56 2.66 5.95
CA LEU A 166 -6.63 3.76 6.11
C LEU A 166 -5.16 3.29 6.08
N ALA A 167 -4.85 2.18 6.78
CA ALA A 167 -3.54 1.54 6.74
C ALA A 167 -3.17 1.06 5.33
N THR A 168 -4.14 0.48 4.61
CA THR A 168 -3.95 0.08 3.21
C THR A 168 -3.69 1.29 2.32
N GLY A 169 -4.43 2.39 2.52
CA GLY A 169 -4.28 3.63 1.76
C GLY A 169 -2.91 4.28 1.94
N ILE A 170 -2.38 4.34 3.17
CA ILE A 170 -1.04 4.87 3.41
C ILE A 170 0.04 3.97 2.82
N GLY A 171 -0.08 2.64 2.99
CA GLY A 171 0.83 1.69 2.33
C GLY A 171 0.80 1.84 0.80
N TYR A 172 -0.38 2.03 0.22
CA TYR A 172 -0.53 2.28 -1.20
C TYR A 172 0.13 3.60 -1.64
N GLY A 173 0.02 4.68 -0.87
CA GLY A 173 0.78 5.91 -1.14
C GLY A 173 2.29 5.68 -1.18
N PHE A 174 2.82 4.90 -0.23
CA PHE A 174 4.23 4.53 -0.18
C PHE A 174 4.65 3.58 -1.30
N SER A 175 3.78 2.72 -1.82
CA SER A 175 4.12 1.83 -2.92
C SER A 175 4.40 2.59 -4.21
N TRP A 176 3.70 3.72 -4.44
CA TRP A 176 4.00 4.62 -5.56
C TRP A 176 5.33 5.34 -5.40
N LEU A 177 5.68 5.74 -4.18
CA LEU A 177 6.99 6.31 -3.90
C LEU A 177 8.11 5.29 -4.18
N GLY A 178 7.93 4.07 -3.67
CA GLY A 178 8.86 2.97 -3.95
C GLY A 178 8.90 2.58 -5.43
N ALA A 179 7.78 2.72 -6.17
CA ALA A 179 7.76 2.50 -7.61
C ALA A 179 8.61 3.51 -8.39
N VAL A 180 8.65 4.78 -7.96
CA VAL A 180 9.57 5.78 -8.52
C VAL A 180 11.03 5.37 -8.30
N ILE A 181 11.36 4.87 -7.11
CA ILE A 181 12.71 4.38 -6.78
C ILE A 181 13.04 3.16 -7.64
N ALA A 182 12.12 2.20 -7.75
CA ALA A 182 12.27 0.99 -8.55
C ALA A 182 12.52 1.29 -10.03
N ALA A 183 11.79 2.25 -10.61
CA ALA A 183 11.97 2.64 -12.00
C ALA A 183 13.31 3.37 -12.28
N LYS A 184 13.91 4.01 -11.28
CA LYS A 184 15.25 4.64 -11.39
C LYS A 184 16.37 3.62 -11.25
N VAL A 185 16.28 2.76 -10.24
CA VAL A 185 17.37 1.87 -9.82
C VAL A 185 17.36 0.57 -10.61
N ARG A 186 16.17 0.03 -10.92
CA ARG A 186 15.96 -1.18 -11.72
C ARG A 186 16.75 -2.40 -11.23
N GLN A 187 16.95 -2.50 -9.92
CA GLN A 187 17.59 -3.64 -9.27
C GLN A 187 16.85 -3.93 -7.95
N PRO A 188 16.23 -5.11 -7.77
CA PRO A 188 15.43 -5.43 -6.59
C PRO A 188 16.19 -5.26 -5.28
N ASP A 189 17.42 -5.75 -5.22
CA ASP A 189 18.24 -5.71 -4.02
C ASP A 189 18.53 -4.27 -3.57
N MET A 190 18.88 -3.41 -4.53
CA MET A 190 19.18 -2.01 -4.26
C MET A 190 17.91 -1.23 -3.87
N VAL A 191 16.74 -1.57 -4.41
CA VAL A 191 15.46 -0.99 -3.97
C VAL A 191 15.15 -1.39 -2.54
N GLY A 192 15.41 -2.65 -2.16
CA GLY A 192 15.28 -3.11 -0.78
C GLY A 192 16.21 -2.36 0.18
N MET A 193 17.49 -2.23 -0.18
CA MET A 193 18.49 -1.48 0.61
C MET A 193 18.14 0.00 0.76
N LEU A 194 17.75 0.66 -0.33
CA LEU A 194 17.30 2.05 -0.28
C LEU A 194 16.06 2.18 0.60
N SER A 195 15.08 1.31 0.44
CA SER A 195 13.88 1.28 1.27
C SER A 195 14.23 1.17 2.75
N MET A 196 15.13 0.26 3.12
CA MET A 196 15.61 0.14 4.49
C MET A 196 16.26 1.44 4.99
N PHE A 197 17.07 2.12 4.17
CA PHE A 197 17.77 3.34 4.58
C PHE A 197 16.83 4.49 4.98
N TRP A 198 15.71 4.70 4.28
CA TRP A 198 14.80 5.80 4.59
C TRP A 198 13.54 5.37 5.36
N LEU A 199 13.01 4.15 5.15
CA LEU A 199 11.82 3.68 5.88
C LEU A 199 12.15 3.31 7.31
N PHE A 200 13.28 2.64 7.56
CA PHE A 200 13.57 2.10 8.88
C PHE A 200 13.75 3.18 9.95
N PRO A 201 14.51 4.27 9.71
CA PRO A 201 14.59 5.38 10.67
C PRO A 201 13.23 6.05 10.88
N LEU A 202 12.45 6.24 9.82
CA LEU A 202 11.14 6.89 9.85
C LEU A 202 10.10 6.06 10.62
N MET A 203 10.18 4.74 10.48
CA MET A 203 9.38 3.76 11.21
C MET A 203 9.73 3.72 12.69
N LEU A 204 11.02 3.69 13.04
CA LEU A 204 11.46 3.65 14.44
C LEU A 204 11.25 4.98 15.16
N ALA A 205 11.55 6.09 14.49
CA ALA A 205 11.26 7.43 14.97
C ALA A 205 9.78 7.76 14.75
N SER A 206 8.87 6.93 15.26
CA SER A 206 7.42 7.13 15.12
C SER A 206 6.66 6.83 16.41
N THR A 207 5.48 7.44 16.53
CA THR A 207 4.47 7.11 17.54
C THR A 207 3.90 5.69 17.43
N ALA A 208 4.34 4.85 16.49
CA ALA A 208 3.84 3.48 16.36
C ALA A 208 4.20 2.61 17.59
N PHE A 209 5.38 2.85 18.17
CA PHE A 209 5.93 2.05 19.27
C PHE A 209 5.90 2.76 20.63
N ALA A 210 6.13 4.07 20.66
CA ALA A 210 6.23 4.82 21.91
C ALA A 210 5.49 6.16 21.81
N PRO A 211 4.86 6.63 22.91
CA PRO A 211 4.22 7.94 22.96
C PRO A 211 5.21 9.08 22.67
N VAL A 212 4.73 10.13 21.99
CA VAL A 212 5.57 11.26 21.58
C VAL A 212 6.19 11.99 22.78
N GLU A 213 5.51 11.97 23.91
CA GLU A 213 5.92 12.61 25.17
C GLU A 213 7.19 11.98 25.76
N THR A 214 7.48 10.72 25.41
CA THR A 214 8.68 10.00 25.86
C THR A 214 9.93 10.35 25.05
N MET A 215 9.78 11.09 23.96
CA MET A 215 10.86 11.41 23.03
C MET A 215 11.49 12.77 23.33
N PRO A 216 12.78 12.98 22.98
CA PRO A 216 13.45 14.27 23.14
C PRO A 216 12.70 15.42 22.44
N GLY A 217 12.64 16.60 23.05
CA GLY A 217 11.84 17.73 22.55
C GLY A 217 12.16 18.19 21.12
N TRP A 218 13.39 17.96 20.63
CA TRP A 218 13.76 18.25 19.24
C TRP A 218 13.17 17.27 18.23
N LEU A 219 12.86 16.04 18.66
CA LEU A 219 12.34 14.97 17.81
C LEU A 219 10.80 15.00 17.77
N GLN A 220 10.15 15.50 18.83
CA GLN A 220 8.68 15.54 18.95
C GLN A 220 7.98 16.22 17.77
N PRO A 221 8.43 17.39 17.24
CA PRO A 221 7.77 18.02 16.11
C PRO A 221 7.82 17.16 14.85
N PHE A 222 8.96 16.53 14.56
CA PHE A 222 9.10 15.64 13.40
C PHE A 222 8.17 14.43 13.51
N VAL A 223 8.17 13.79 14.68
CA VAL A 223 7.38 12.58 14.95
C VAL A 223 5.88 12.88 14.92
N THR A 224 5.45 14.08 15.30
CA THR A 224 4.02 14.44 15.35
C THR A 224 3.37 14.59 13.97
N TYR A 225 4.15 14.99 12.95
CA TYR A 225 3.61 15.33 11.63
C TYR A 225 3.98 14.35 10.51
N GLN A 226 4.93 13.44 10.75
CA GLN A 226 5.33 12.48 9.73
C GLN A 226 4.18 11.48 9.39
N PRO A 227 4.15 10.95 8.15
CA PRO A 227 3.04 10.13 7.66
C PRO A 227 2.78 8.85 8.48
N ILE A 228 3.84 8.17 8.95
CA ILE A 228 3.68 6.93 9.73
C ILE A 228 2.98 7.23 11.05
N SER A 229 3.44 8.24 11.78
CA SER A 229 2.84 8.60 13.07
C SER A 229 1.42 9.09 12.97
N VAL A 230 1.14 9.99 12.02
CA VAL A 230 -0.22 10.47 11.80
C VAL A 230 -1.16 9.30 11.44
N ALA A 231 -0.71 8.38 10.58
CA ALA A 231 -1.49 7.20 10.24
C ALA A 231 -1.67 6.24 11.44
N SER A 232 -0.62 5.98 12.21
CA SER A 232 -0.69 5.12 13.40
C SER A 232 -1.62 5.69 14.46
N ASP A 233 -1.57 7.00 14.71
CA ASP A 233 -2.46 7.69 15.64
C ASP A 233 -3.90 7.66 15.16
N ALA A 234 -4.13 7.82 13.84
CA ALA A 234 -5.46 7.74 13.25
C ALA A 234 -6.07 6.34 13.37
N VAL A 235 -5.31 5.31 12.99
CA VAL A 235 -5.69 3.90 13.12
C VAL A 235 -5.93 3.55 14.59
N ARG A 236 -5.10 4.06 15.52
CA ARG A 236 -5.26 3.84 16.96
C ARG A 236 -6.56 4.42 17.49
N GLY A 237 -6.89 5.66 17.15
CA GLY A 237 -8.16 6.28 17.53
C GLY A 237 -9.37 5.49 17.00
N LEU A 238 -9.33 5.10 15.72
CA LEU A 238 -10.41 4.33 15.07
C LEU A 238 -10.65 2.98 15.73
N VAL A 239 -9.59 2.26 16.05
CA VAL A 239 -9.70 0.90 16.61
C VAL A 239 -10.10 0.94 18.09
N ASN A 240 -9.61 1.93 18.84
CA ASN A 240 -9.89 2.06 20.28
C ASN A 240 -11.19 2.83 20.56
N GLY A 241 -11.86 3.35 19.52
CA GLY A 241 -13.10 4.12 19.66
C GLY A 241 -12.90 5.50 20.29
N VAL A 242 -11.68 6.04 20.19
CA VAL A 242 -11.30 7.34 20.75
C VAL A 242 -11.43 8.41 19.64
N PRO A 243 -11.84 9.64 19.96
CA PRO A 243 -11.89 10.72 18.99
C PRO A 243 -10.55 10.89 18.27
N VAL A 244 -10.58 10.71 16.95
CA VAL A 244 -9.38 10.69 16.10
C VAL A 244 -8.91 12.10 15.73
N GLY A 245 -9.78 13.10 15.91
CA GLY A 245 -9.54 14.51 15.58
C GLY A 245 -9.09 14.68 14.13
N ASP A 246 -8.10 15.54 13.92
CA ASP A 246 -7.56 15.86 12.59
C ASP A 246 -6.61 14.77 12.06
N ARG A 247 -6.31 13.70 12.81
CA ARG A 247 -5.33 12.69 12.35
C ARG A 247 -5.79 11.97 11.10
N ILE A 248 -7.10 11.76 10.91
CA ILE A 248 -7.64 11.19 9.67
C ILE A 248 -7.41 12.14 8.49
N THR A 249 -7.70 13.43 8.65
CA THR A 249 -7.55 14.41 7.57
C THR A 249 -6.07 14.59 7.20
N TRP A 250 -5.17 14.63 8.17
CA TRP A 250 -3.73 14.63 7.92
C TRP A 250 -3.25 13.34 7.24
N THR A 251 -3.78 12.17 7.64
CA THR A 251 -3.43 10.89 6.98
C THR A 251 -3.88 10.91 5.52
N LEU A 252 -5.12 11.35 5.25
CA LEU A 252 -5.63 11.50 3.89
C LEU A 252 -4.83 12.51 3.08
N ALA A 253 -4.44 13.64 3.68
CA ALA A 253 -3.59 14.63 3.04
C ALA A 253 -2.22 14.04 2.64
N TRP A 254 -1.61 13.21 3.50
CA TRP A 254 -0.39 12.49 3.18
C TRP A 254 -0.57 11.47 2.06
N ILE A 255 -1.66 10.69 2.09
CA ILE A 255 -1.98 9.73 1.01
C ILE A 255 -2.11 10.47 -0.33
N VAL A 256 -2.90 11.54 -0.35
CA VAL A 256 -3.09 12.36 -1.56
C VAL A 256 -1.78 12.99 -1.99
N GLY A 257 -0.99 13.57 -1.08
CA GLY A 257 0.31 14.16 -1.37
C GLY A 257 1.28 13.15 -1.98
N LEU A 258 1.40 11.96 -1.39
CA LEU A 258 2.21 10.86 -1.90
C LEU A 258 1.79 10.44 -3.31
N LEU A 259 0.48 10.31 -3.56
CA LEU A 259 -0.05 9.93 -4.87
C LEU A 259 0.17 11.03 -5.92
N VAL A 260 -0.15 12.28 -5.58
CA VAL A 260 -0.01 13.43 -6.50
C VAL A 260 1.45 13.66 -6.88
N VAL A 261 2.39 13.42 -5.97
CA VAL A 261 3.83 13.57 -6.28
C VAL A 261 4.36 12.32 -7.01
N SER A 262 4.09 11.13 -6.48
CA SER A 262 4.76 9.90 -6.92
C SER A 262 4.12 9.28 -8.16
N ALA A 263 2.80 9.32 -8.31
CA ALA A 263 2.12 8.73 -9.46
C ALA A 263 2.52 9.37 -10.80
N PRO A 264 2.49 10.71 -11.00
CA PRO A 264 2.90 11.30 -12.27
C PRO A 264 4.40 11.15 -12.51
N MET A 265 5.22 11.16 -11.46
CA MET A 265 6.66 10.94 -11.58
C MET A 265 6.97 9.52 -12.03
N SER A 266 6.28 8.53 -11.46
CA SER A 266 6.33 7.13 -11.86
C SER A 266 5.92 7.00 -13.33
N VAL A 267 4.71 7.44 -13.72
CA VAL A 267 4.23 7.35 -15.11
C VAL A 267 5.19 8.00 -16.11
N ARG A 268 5.76 9.17 -15.79
CA ARG A 268 6.76 9.83 -16.65
C ARG A 268 8.03 9.00 -16.79
N LEU A 269 8.50 8.39 -15.72
CA LEU A 269 9.71 7.58 -15.73
C LEU A 269 9.49 6.29 -16.51
N TYR A 270 8.35 5.61 -16.31
CA TYR A 270 7.95 4.44 -17.10
C TYR A 270 7.90 4.73 -18.61
N ARG A 271 7.47 5.93 -19.03
CA ARG A 271 7.45 6.33 -20.44
C ARG A 271 8.84 6.62 -21.03
N LYS A 272 9.84 6.95 -20.20
CA LYS A 272 11.22 7.23 -20.63
C LYS A 272 12.11 6.00 -20.62
N VAL A 273 11.76 4.98 -19.84
CA VAL A 273 12.56 3.78 -19.64
C VAL A 273 12.54 2.85 -20.84
N GLY A 274 11.57 2.98 -21.75
CA GLY A 274 11.56 2.25 -23.02
C GLY A 274 11.13 3.14 -24.16
#